data_AF-A0A7C6H4H1-F1
#
_entry.id   AF-A0A7C6H4H1-F1
#
_cell.length_a   1.000
_cell.length_b   1.000
_cell.length_c   1.000
_cell.angle_alpha   90.00
_cell.angle_beta   90.00
_cell.angle_gamma   90.00
#
_symmetry.space_group_name_H-M   'P 1'
#
loop_
_entity.id
_entity.type
_entity.pdbx_description
1 polymer ?
#
loop_
_entity_poly.entity_id
_entity_poly.type
_entity_poly.pdbx_seq_one_letter_code
_entity_poly.pdbx_strand_id
1 'polypeptide(L)'
;MTTCRCTAAKHATSALAGMDDQYQDEIGWGRDFDTSRFNRYMDAFRTVFYLRKGLQVSGYKSIEDLHANELAGVLTLGEMERLSDTDAALILFRFRCADAKPRTTLNDGR
;
A
#
# COMPACT_ATOMS: atom_id res chain seq x y z
N MET A 1 -21.22 -10.75 10.84
CA MET A 1 -19.97 -9.97 10.87
C MET A 1 -19.33 -9.99 9.50
N THR A 2 -19.43 -8.90 8.72
CA THR A 2 -18.52 -8.71 7.59
C THR A 2 -17.16 -8.44 8.18
N THR A 3 -16.26 -9.41 8.06
CA THR A 3 -14.88 -9.32 8.53
C THR A 3 -14.24 -8.05 7.98
N CYS A 4 -13.38 -7.37 8.75
CA CYS A 4 -12.69 -6.13 8.35
C CYS A 4 -12.02 -6.18 6.96
N ARG A 5 -11.78 -7.39 6.42
CA ARG A 5 -11.30 -7.66 5.07
C ARG A 5 -12.29 -7.28 3.97
N CYS A 6 -13.58 -7.58 4.14
CA CYS A 6 -14.63 -7.16 3.21
C CYS A 6 -14.81 -5.63 3.24
N THR A 7 -14.67 -5.01 4.41
CA THR A 7 -14.73 -3.55 4.56
C THR A 7 -13.56 -2.87 3.86
N ALA A 8 -12.33 -3.33 4.10
CA ALA A 8 -11.14 -2.78 3.44
C ALA A 8 -11.22 -2.90 1.91
N ALA A 9 -11.68 -4.05 1.39
CA ALA A 9 -11.88 -4.23 -0.04
C ALA A 9 -12.93 -3.28 -0.62
N LYS A 10 -14.08 -3.11 0.05
CA LYS A 10 -15.12 -2.17 -0.38
C LYS A 10 -14.65 -0.71 -0.37
N HIS A 11 -13.94 -0.32 0.69
CA HIS A 11 -13.38 1.03 0.80
C HIS A 11 -12.34 1.29 -0.29
N ALA A 12 -11.45 0.32 -0.55
CA ALA A 12 -10.49 0.41 -1.65
C ALA A 12 -11.23 0.58 -2.99
N THR A 13 -12.14 -0.34 -3.35
CA THR A 13 -12.86 -0.26 -4.62
C THR A 13 -13.71 1.00 -4.79
N SER A 14 -14.29 1.52 -3.70
CA SER A 14 -15.02 2.79 -3.74
C SER A 14 -14.11 3.98 -3.94
N ALA A 15 -12.90 3.96 -3.37
CA ALA A 15 -11.93 5.02 -3.55
C ALA A 15 -11.30 5.01 -4.95
N LEU A 16 -11.16 3.82 -5.56
CA LEU A 16 -10.69 3.67 -6.93
C LEU A 16 -11.61 4.34 -7.95
N ALA A 17 -12.93 4.33 -7.72
CA ALA A 17 -13.88 4.98 -8.63
C ALA A 17 -13.71 6.51 -8.74
N GLY A 18 -13.06 7.15 -7.75
CA GLY A 18 -12.74 8.58 -7.77
C GLY A 18 -11.26 8.89 -8.03
N MET A 19 -10.46 7.88 -8.34
CA MET A 19 -9.04 8.02 -8.62
C MET A 19 -8.83 8.36 -10.10
N ASP A 20 -7.88 9.26 -10.42
CA ASP A 20 -7.55 9.58 -11.82
C ASP A 20 -7.07 8.35 -12.59
N ASP A 21 -7.42 8.26 -13.87
CA ASP A 21 -7.09 7.14 -14.76
C ASP A 21 -5.59 6.80 -14.76
N GLN A 22 -4.73 7.82 -14.68
CA GLN A 22 -3.28 7.63 -14.59
C GLN A 22 -2.88 6.77 -13.38
N TYR A 23 -3.46 7.00 -12.22
CA TYR A 23 -3.15 6.25 -11.01
C TYR A 23 -3.84 4.87 -11.02
N GLN A 24 -5.01 4.77 -11.65
CA GLN A 24 -5.66 3.48 -11.88
C GLN A 24 -4.78 2.58 -12.76
N ASP A 25 -4.25 3.10 -13.87
CA ASP A 25 -3.30 2.39 -14.73
C ASP A 25 -2.04 1.99 -13.95
N GLU A 26 -1.50 2.89 -13.14
CA GLU A 26 -0.29 2.65 -12.33
C GLU A 26 -0.42 1.43 -11.40
N ILE A 27 -1.55 1.35 -10.67
CA ILE A 27 -1.82 0.26 -9.73
C ILE A 27 -2.35 -1.00 -10.41
N GLY A 28 -2.51 -1.01 -11.74
CA GLY A 28 -3.04 -2.15 -12.50
C GLY A 28 -4.56 -2.29 -12.46
N TRP A 29 -5.30 -1.25 -12.07
CA TRP A 29 -6.77 -1.18 -12.13
C TRP A 29 -7.30 -0.62 -13.46
N GLY A 30 -6.42 -0.05 -14.27
CA GLY A 30 -6.76 0.59 -15.54
C GLY A 30 -7.28 -0.35 -16.63
N ARG A 31 -7.28 0.14 -17.88
CA ARG A 31 -7.91 -0.57 -19.01
C ARG A 31 -7.40 -2.00 -19.19
N ASP A 32 -6.09 -2.18 -19.05
CA ASP A 32 -5.44 -3.49 -19.05
C ASP A 32 -5.15 -3.90 -17.61
N PHE A 33 -6.08 -4.67 -17.02
CA PHE A 33 -5.99 -5.08 -15.62
C PHE A 33 -4.74 -5.92 -15.32
N ASP A 34 -3.83 -5.39 -14.51
CA ASP A 34 -2.64 -6.09 -14.01
C ASP A 34 -2.89 -6.58 -12.59
N THR A 35 -3.26 -7.87 -12.49
CA THR A 35 -3.57 -8.52 -11.21
C THR A 35 -2.41 -8.47 -10.22
N SER A 36 -1.15 -8.53 -10.70
CA SER A 36 0.03 -8.53 -9.82
C SER A 36 0.22 -7.16 -9.18
N ARG A 37 0.17 -6.08 -9.98
CA ARG A 37 0.23 -4.70 -9.46
C ARG A 37 -0.93 -4.40 -8.54
N PHE A 38 -2.14 -4.79 -8.94
CA PHE A 38 -3.34 -4.54 -8.17
C PHE A 38 -3.29 -5.21 -6.80
N ASN A 39 -2.80 -6.45 -6.73
CA ASN A 39 -2.63 -7.14 -5.47
C ASN A 39 -1.60 -6.47 -4.55
N ARG A 40 -0.51 -5.93 -5.09
CA ARG A 40 0.48 -5.16 -4.32
C ARG A 40 -0.11 -3.86 -3.79
N TYR A 41 -0.89 -3.15 -4.60
CA TYR A 41 -1.61 -1.96 -4.14
C TYR A 41 -2.61 -2.29 -3.03
N MET A 42 -3.41 -3.35 -3.21
CA MET A 42 -4.38 -3.80 -2.22
C MET A 42 -3.73 -4.23 -0.90
N ASP A 43 -2.50 -4.76 -0.94
CA ASP A 43 -1.71 -5.04 0.25
C ASP A 43 -1.30 -3.75 1.00
N ALA A 44 -0.77 -2.77 0.26
CA ALA A 44 -0.45 -1.45 0.80
C ALA A 44 -1.68 -0.76 1.41
N PHE A 45 -2.81 -0.76 0.70
CA PHE A 45 -4.07 -0.18 1.17
C PHE A 45 -4.56 -0.84 2.46
N ARG A 46 -4.57 -2.18 2.52
CA ARG A 46 -4.99 -2.89 3.74
C ARG A 46 -4.09 -2.58 4.93
N THR A 47 -2.77 -2.47 4.68
CA THR A 47 -1.80 -2.10 5.71
C THR A 47 -2.16 -0.74 6.33
N VAL A 48 -2.31 0.29 5.49
CA VAL A 48 -2.68 1.65 5.94
C VAL A 48 -4.05 1.65 6.64
N PHE A 49 -5.06 1.04 6.01
CA PHE A 49 -6.44 1.03 6.50
C PHE A 49 -6.57 0.39 7.87
N TYR A 50 -5.87 -0.72 8.12
CA TYR A 50 -5.90 -1.40 9.41
C TYR A 50 -5.16 -0.62 10.48
N LEU A 51 -3.95 -0.15 10.19
CA LEU A 51 -3.14 0.59 11.17
C LEU A 51 -3.82 1.90 11.60
N ARG A 52 -4.44 2.64 10.67
CA ARG A 52 -5.22 3.85 10.99
C ARG A 52 -6.46 3.60 11.86
N LYS A 53 -6.95 2.35 11.90
CA LYS A 53 -8.03 1.93 12.80
C LYS A 53 -7.51 1.32 14.11
N GLY A 54 -6.21 1.41 14.37
CA GLY A 54 -5.56 0.83 15.55
C GLY A 54 -5.46 -0.70 15.51
N LEU A 55 -5.63 -1.32 14.33
CA LEU A 55 -5.47 -2.76 14.17
C LEU A 55 -4.02 -3.08 13.80
N GLN A 56 -3.44 -4.06 14.49
CA GLN A 56 -2.10 -4.53 14.20
C GLN A 56 -2.06 -5.32 12.89
N VAL A 57 -0.98 -5.12 12.13
CA VAL A 57 -0.67 -5.86 10.91
C VAL A 57 0.66 -6.57 11.14
N SER A 58 0.85 -7.75 10.57
CA SER A 58 2.14 -8.45 10.72
C SER A 58 3.28 -7.53 10.25
N GLY A 59 4.27 -7.31 11.13
CA GLY A 59 5.38 -6.38 10.89
C GLY A 59 5.20 -4.96 11.45
N TYR A 60 3.97 -4.53 11.78
CA TYR A 60 3.68 -3.16 12.23
C TYR A 60 2.67 -3.12 13.38
N LYS A 61 3.05 -2.43 14.46
CA LYS A 61 2.18 -2.24 15.63
C LYS A 61 1.24 -1.05 15.49
N SER A 62 1.59 -0.05 14.69
CA SER A 62 0.82 1.17 14.49
C SER A 62 1.20 1.88 13.19
N ILE A 63 0.52 2.99 12.87
CA ILE A 63 0.81 3.78 11.68
C ILE A 63 2.17 4.48 11.79
N GLU A 64 2.56 4.88 13.00
CA GLU A 64 3.87 5.45 13.33
C GLU A 64 4.99 4.43 13.16
N ASP A 65 4.73 3.16 13.50
CA ASP A 65 5.68 2.07 13.28
C ASP A 65 5.90 1.84 11.77
N LEU A 66 4.82 1.79 10.98
CA LEU A 66 4.95 1.74 9.51
C LEU A 66 5.72 2.95 8.97
N HIS A 67 5.42 4.15 9.46
CA HIS A 67 6.10 5.37 9.04
C HIS A 67 7.59 5.30 9.32
N ALA A 68 7.98 4.97 10.54
CA ALA A 68 9.38 4.89 10.96
C ALA A 68 10.18 3.84 10.15
N ASN A 69 9.57 2.71 9.80
CA ASN A 69 10.25 1.60 9.13
C ASN A 69 10.31 1.76 7.59
N GLU A 70 9.27 2.28 6.94
CA GLU A 70 9.20 2.33 5.47
C GLU A 70 9.14 3.76 4.89
N LEU A 71 8.53 4.72 5.58
CA LEU A 71 8.15 6.00 4.95
C LEU A 71 8.85 7.24 5.52
N ALA A 72 9.69 7.10 6.55
CA ALA A 72 10.39 8.21 7.19
C ALA A 72 11.31 8.99 6.25
N GLY A 73 11.86 8.33 5.22
CA GLY A 73 12.66 8.96 4.16
C GLY A 73 11.83 9.51 2.98
N VAL A 74 10.52 9.28 2.97
CA VAL A 74 9.62 9.63 1.85
C VAL A 74 8.73 10.82 2.20
N LEU A 75 8.19 10.85 3.43
CA LEU A 75 7.37 11.96 3.95
C LEU A 75 7.48 12.00 5.47
N THR A 76 7.05 13.10 6.08
CA THR A 76 6.91 13.20 7.54
C THR A 76 5.65 12.48 8.04
N LEU A 77 5.63 12.11 9.33
CA LEU A 77 4.45 11.47 9.94
C LEU A 77 3.21 12.39 9.85
N GLY A 78 3.39 13.69 10.11
CA GLY A 78 2.29 14.65 10.03
C GLY A 78 1.76 14.87 8.61
N GLU A 79 2.57 14.69 7.57
CA GLU A 79 2.06 14.62 6.19
C GLU A 79 1.27 13.34 5.97
N MET A 80 1.79 12.21 6.46
CA MET A 80 1.13 10.90 6.31
C MET A 80 -0.25 10.88 6.96
N GLU A 81 -0.43 11.52 8.12
CA GLU A 81 -1.71 11.60 8.82
C GLU A 81 -2.76 12.44 8.08
N ARG A 82 -2.34 13.42 7.29
CA ARG A 82 -3.23 14.30 6.51
C ARG A 82 -3.69 13.68 5.20
N LEU A 83 -3.00 12.67 4.71
CA LEU A 83 -3.34 11.99 3.45
C LEU A 83 -4.62 11.17 3.57
N SER A 84 -5.34 11.02 2.46
CA SER A 84 -6.38 10.00 2.36
C SER A 84 -5.77 8.59 2.48
N ASP A 85 -6.58 7.58 2.83
CA ASP A 85 -6.11 6.18 2.85
C ASP A 85 -5.54 5.77 1.49
N THR A 86 -6.15 6.28 0.42
CA THR A 86 -5.76 6.05 -0.97
C THR A 86 -4.38 6.62 -1.29
N ASP A 87 -4.13 7.88 -0.93
CA ASP A 87 -2.85 8.53 -1.23
C ASP A 87 -1.71 7.92 -0.41
N ALA A 88 -1.96 7.66 0.88
CA ALA A 88 -1.00 6.96 1.73
C ALA A 88 -0.70 5.55 1.20
N ALA A 89 -1.72 4.82 0.72
CA ALA A 89 -1.54 3.51 0.10
C ALA A 89 -0.77 3.58 -1.22
N LEU A 90 -1.00 4.61 -2.04
CA LEU A 90 -0.29 4.82 -3.30
C LEU A 90 1.20 5.10 -3.07
N ILE A 91 1.53 5.94 -2.08
CA ILE A 91 2.92 6.19 -1.68
C ILE A 91 3.59 4.90 -1.20
N LEU A 92 2.93 4.15 -0.31
CA LEU A 92 3.45 2.88 0.20
C LEU A 92 3.65 1.84 -0.91
N PHE A 93 2.69 1.76 -1.84
CA PHE A 93 2.77 0.91 -3.03
C PHE A 93 4.00 1.26 -3.89
N ARG A 94 4.21 2.56 -4.17
CA ARG A 94 5.38 3.04 -4.93
C ARG A 94 6.69 2.71 -4.22
N PHE A 95 6.77 2.96 -2.91
CA PHE A 95 7.94 2.64 -2.09
C PHE A 95 8.30 1.15 -2.20
N ARG A 96 7.34 0.26 -1.92
CA ARG A 96 7.54 -1.19 -2.00
C ARG A 96 7.84 -1.71 -3.40
N CYS A 97 7.33 -1.06 -4.44
CA CYS A 97 7.66 -1.40 -5.83
C CYS A 97 9.06 -0.90 -6.23
N ALA A 98 9.52 0.23 -5.69
CA ALA A 98 10.87 0.74 -5.93
C ALA A 98 11.95 -0.13 -5.24
N ASP A 99 11.65 -0.65 -4.05
CA ASP A 99 12.52 -1.58 -3.32
C ASP A 99 12.49 -3.01 -3.87
N ALA A 100 11.52 -3.35 -4.73
CA ALA A 100 11.50 -4.61 -5.47
C ALA A 100 12.53 -4.63 -6.62
N LYS A 101 13.77 -4.19 -6.37
CA LYS A 101 14.92 -4.57 -7.21
C LYS A 101 15.16 -6.08 -7.08
N PRO A 102 15.65 -6.75 -8.14
CA PRO A 102 15.84 -8.19 -8.10
C PRO A 102 16.75 -8.53 -6.93
N ARG A 103 16.34 -9.49 -6.10
CA ARG A 103 17.29 -10.27 -5.30
C ARG A 103 18.32 -10.78 -6.30
N THR A 104 19.48 -10.13 -6.37
CA THR A 104 20.67 -10.75 -6.94
C THR A 104 20.89 -11.98 -6.08
N THR A 105 20.49 -13.14 -6.59
CA THR A 105 20.95 -14.42 -6.09
C THR A 105 22.47 -14.37 -6.25
N LEU A 106 23.16 -13.97 -5.18
CA LEU A 106 24.55 -14.34 -4.97
C LEU A 106 24.53 -15.86 -4.89
N ASN A 107 24.77 -16.43 -6.05
CA ASN A 107 25.14 -17.81 -6.21
C ASN A 107 26.59 -17.87 -5.69
N ASP A 108 26.75 -17.99 -4.38
CA ASP A 108 28.01 -18.47 -3.79
C ASP A 108 28.14 -19.93 -4.21
N GLY A 109 28.80 -20.13 -5.34
CA GLY A 109 28.89 -21.40 -6.03
C GLY A 109 30.20 -21.52 -6.78
N ARG A 110 31.23 -21.96 -6.04
CA ARG A 110 32.57 -22.43 -6.40
C ARG A 110 33.71 -21.43 -6.49
#